data_AF-A0A958FFW9-F1
#
_entry.id   AF-A0A958FFW9-F1
#
_cell.length_a   1.000
_cell.length_b   1.000
_cell.length_c   1.000
_cell.angle_alpha   90.00
_cell.angle_beta   90.00
_cell.angle_gamma   90.00
#
_symmetry.space_group_name_H-M   'P 1'
#
loop_
_entity.id
_entity.type
_entity.pdbx_description
1 polymer ?
#
loop_
_entity_poly.entity_id
_entity_poly.type
_entity_poly.pdbx_seq_one_letter_code
_entity_poly.pdbx_strand_id
1 'polypeptide(L)'
;MRILTLLILVVSLAFLQAAAEKNAKTGKPYDPPIGIETAWGPDAFGYTALDSNEPGGPSVEWIDISAIGTVVTGLGDDNIVGPYNVGFPFRFYWYDVTTFHVGSNGYLRFSGGGQLSDPFTSIPNSAAPNDLICPFTTDFDPSSGGTVYYWSNNVDTLIVSYEHIPAWLPTGSSGDHNFQIVLSMVDTSITFNIGPQSGALNNTNGMVGIENNSGEYGIQNYPNNLIPANYSIKFYYPATILLDIHDVGVAQVQNESNGGFFVKTGDDYQANAVIKNFGNQDESGFNAIAEVLNHPAGTVVHTSTVPIASLLAGEALAITFPDVWTLDTPGNYVIRVRTDLTGDMVASNDNKRVRFNVVDLPGELSFDDGSNENLWSWNGGNGGMGIYYQPPSYPVKVTELSAFLGAGTDVTHLELFDDDGPNGQPGTQLYTTSVNQAVQGWAVVDLSAEDIVLNDGGVYAAWRMNSTTSSALGIDVSTLASRRTWEYTGVWAVFRNFETDDA
;
A
#
# COMPACT_ATOMS: atom_id res chain seq x y z
N MET A 1 -26.08 -43.18 24.06
CA MET A 1 -25.42 -42.24 25.00
C MET A 1 -23.94 -42.60 25.07
N ARG A 2 -23.13 -41.99 24.22
CA ARG A 2 -21.66 -42.08 24.22
C ARG A 2 -21.16 -40.66 24.34
N ILE A 3 -20.49 -40.35 25.45
CA ILE A 3 -19.88 -39.05 25.71
C ILE A 3 -18.62 -39.00 24.84
N LEU A 4 -18.62 -38.10 23.85
CA LEU A 4 -17.44 -37.77 23.07
C LEU A 4 -16.77 -36.58 23.77
N THR A 5 -15.70 -36.83 24.50
CA THR A 5 -14.88 -35.79 25.11
C THR A 5 -14.02 -35.17 24.01
N LEU A 6 -14.38 -33.96 23.57
CA LEU A 6 -13.61 -33.18 22.61
C LEU A 6 -12.44 -32.54 23.36
N LEU A 7 -11.23 -33.06 23.17
CA LEU A 7 -10.00 -32.45 23.68
C LEU A 7 -9.63 -31.31 22.72
N ILE A 8 -9.93 -30.06 23.09
CA ILE A 8 -9.46 -28.88 22.37
C ILE A 8 -7.96 -28.77 22.64
N LEU A 9 -7.15 -29.16 21.65
CA LEU A 9 -5.72 -28.94 21.66
C LEU A 9 -5.48 -27.45 21.36
N VAL A 10 -5.35 -26.63 22.40
CA VAL A 10 -4.83 -25.26 22.28
C VAL A 10 -3.35 -25.38 21.92
N VAL A 11 -3.04 -25.43 20.62
CA VAL A 11 -1.68 -25.21 20.14
C VAL A 11 -1.42 -23.72 20.29
N SER A 12 -0.62 -23.39 21.30
CA SER A 12 -0.16 -22.03 21.58
C SER A 12 0.49 -21.40 20.34
N LEU A 13 0.05 -20.17 20.03
CA LEU A 13 0.52 -19.28 18.96
C LEU A 13 2.06 -19.12 18.89
N ALA A 14 2.79 -19.46 19.97
CA ALA A 14 4.24 -19.40 20.04
C ALA A 14 5.00 -20.37 19.09
N PHE A 15 4.35 -21.41 18.56
CA PHE A 15 5.02 -22.37 17.66
C PHE A 15 4.90 -22.04 16.17
N LEU A 16 4.02 -21.12 15.76
CA LEU A 16 4.01 -20.61 14.38
C LEU A 16 5.05 -19.49 14.17
N GLN A 17 5.34 -18.70 15.20
CA GLN A 17 6.33 -17.63 15.13
C GLN A 17 7.78 -18.18 15.08
N ALA A 18 8.06 -19.25 15.84
CA ALA A 18 9.35 -19.93 15.82
C ALA A 18 9.60 -20.76 14.53
N ALA A 19 8.56 -21.12 13.77
CA ALA A 19 8.70 -21.78 12.47
C ALA A 19 8.99 -20.78 11.34
N ALA A 20 8.43 -19.57 11.42
CA ALA A 20 8.76 -18.46 10.52
C ALA A 20 10.21 -17.99 10.72
N GLU A 21 10.68 -17.86 11.97
CA GLU A 21 12.07 -17.49 12.28
C GLU A 21 13.11 -18.56 11.89
N LYS A 22 12.69 -19.82 11.73
CA LYS A 22 13.60 -20.93 11.38
C LYS A 22 13.69 -21.18 9.88
N ASN A 23 12.64 -20.88 9.11
CA ASN A 23 12.67 -20.93 7.64
C ASN A 23 13.31 -19.69 7.02
N ALA A 24 13.38 -18.56 7.73
CA ALA A 24 14.14 -17.38 7.31
C ALA A 24 15.69 -17.59 7.33
N LYS A 25 16.19 -18.75 7.80
CA LYS A 25 17.63 -19.02 7.98
C LYS A 25 18.25 -20.01 6.99
N THR A 26 17.53 -20.44 5.94
CA THR A 26 18.08 -21.42 4.97
C THR A 26 18.40 -20.87 3.58
N GLY A 27 17.97 -19.64 3.24
CA GLY A 27 18.53 -18.90 2.12
C GLY A 27 19.89 -18.36 2.52
N LYS A 28 20.94 -19.18 2.40
CA LYS A 28 22.31 -18.69 2.64
C LYS A 28 22.63 -17.67 1.56
N PRO A 29 22.98 -16.42 1.91
CA PRO A 29 23.44 -15.45 0.92
C PRO A 29 24.63 -16.03 0.16
N TYR A 30 24.65 -15.86 -1.16
CA TYR A 30 25.83 -16.20 -1.96
C TYR A 30 26.98 -15.27 -1.54
N ASP A 31 28.10 -15.85 -1.12
CA ASP A 31 29.34 -15.12 -0.80
C ASP A 31 30.19 -15.07 -2.07
N PRO A 32 30.21 -13.95 -2.83
CA PRO A 32 31.15 -13.83 -3.92
C PRO A 32 32.57 -13.94 -3.35
N PRO A 33 33.51 -14.60 -4.04
CA PRO A 33 34.87 -14.75 -3.54
C PRO A 33 35.47 -13.42 -3.10
N ILE A 34 35.93 -13.34 -1.84
CA ILE A 34 36.61 -12.19 -1.26
C ILE A 34 37.70 -11.69 -2.22
N GLY A 35 37.57 -10.46 -2.72
CA GLY A 35 38.58 -9.79 -3.55
C GLY A 35 38.21 -9.55 -5.02
N ILE A 36 36.96 -9.78 -5.43
CA ILE A 36 36.45 -9.24 -6.71
C ILE A 36 35.68 -7.95 -6.38
N GLU A 37 36.30 -6.79 -6.63
CA GLU A 37 35.51 -5.57 -6.87
C GLU A 37 34.65 -5.86 -8.11
N THR A 38 33.37 -6.12 -7.91
CA THR A 38 32.41 -6.29 -8.99
C THR A 38 32.13 -4.93 -9.62
N ALA A 39 31.81 -4.86 -10.92
CA ALA A 39 31.50 -3.57 -11.55
C ALA A 39 30.26 -2.87 -10.95
N TRP A 40 29.49 -3.57 -10.10
CA TRP A 40 28.29 -3.10 -9.41
C TRP A 40 28.41 -3.33 -7.88
N GLY A 41 28.91 -2.33 -7.15
CA GLY A 41 28.95 -2.35 -5.68
C GLY A 41 30.22 -2.95 -5.05
N PRO A 42 30.25 -3.13 -3.71
CA PRO A 42 29.08 -3.07 -2.84
C PRO A 42 28.48 -1.66 -2.68
N ASP A 43 27.15 -1.55 -2.53
CA ASP A 43 26.55 -0.33 -1.97
C ASP A 43 26.84 -0.22 -0.46
N ALA A 44 26.40 0.89 0.16
CA ALA A 44 26.67 1.11 1.59
C ALA A 44 25.94 0.13 2.52
N PHE A 45 24.87 -0.53 2.07
CA PHE A 45 24.22 -1.62 2.80
C PHE A 45 24.98 -2.95 2.64
N GLY A 46 25.57 -3.18 1.47
CA GLY A 46 26.38 -4.34 1.13
C GLY A 46 25.85 -5.16 -0.05
N TYR A 47 24.81 -4.72 -0.75
CA TYR A 47 24.42 -5.37 -2.00
C TYR A 47 25.57 -5.31 -2.99
N THR A 48 25.78 -6.39 -3.74
CA THR A 48 26.69 -6.43 -4.91
C THR A 48 25.90 -6.90 -6.12
N ALA A 49 26.38 -6.67 -7.33
CA ALA A 49 25.79 -7.28 -8.51
C ALA A 49 26.86 -7.77 -9.49
N LEU A 50 26.50 -8.77 -10.28
CA LEU A 50 27.28 -9.23 -11.43
C LEU A 50 26.40 -9.26 -12.66
N ASP A 51 27.00 -8.92 -13.79
CA ASP A 51 26.37 -9.06 -15.08
C ASP A 51 26.81 -10.31 -15.84
N SER A 52 26.03 -10.69 -16.84
CA SER A 52 26.23 -11.92 -17.62
C SER A 52 27.52 -11.99 -18.46
N ASN A 53 28.21 -10.87 -18.67
CA ASN A 53 29.51 -10.84 -19.34
C ASN A 53 30.68 -10.96 -18.34
N GLU A 54 30.43 -10.79 -17.05
CA GLU A 54 31.46 -10.89 -16.01
C GLU A 54 31.74 -12.37 -15.65
N PRO A 55 33.00 -12.72 -15.30
CA PRO A 55 33.33 -14.05 -14.81
C PRO A 55 32.52 -14.41 -13.55
N GLY A 56 31.74 -15.50 -13.63
CA GLY A 56 30.86 -15.91 -12.53
C GLY A 56 29.51 -15.17 -12.49
N GLY A 57 29.22 -14.34 -13.50
CA GLY A 57 27.92 -13.70 -13.68
C GLY A 57 26.79 -14.68 -14.02
N PRO A 58 25.54 -14.20 -13.96
CA PRO A 58 24.36 -15.02 -14.26
C PRO A 58 24.33 -15.45 -15.74
N SER A 59 23.68 -16.58 -16.02
CA SER A 59 23.29 -16.91 -17.38
C SER A 59 22.13 -16.04 -17.84
N VAL A 60 22.10 -15.69 -19.13
CA VAL A 60 20.94 -15.04 -19.74
C VAL A 60 19.84 -16.09 -19.94
N GLU A 61 18.79 -16.01 -19.14
CA GLU A 61 17.65 -16.94 -19.19
C GLU A 61 16.33 -16.18 -19.07
N TRP A 62 15.46 -16.28 -20.08
CA TRP A 62 14.11 -15.74 -20.03
C TRP A 62 13.14 -16.80 -19.51
N ILE A 63 12.40 -16.48 -18.45
CA ILE A 63 11.38 -17.38 -17.90
C ILE A 63 10.02 -16.97 -18.47
N ASP A 64 9.51 -17.70 -19.45
CA ASP A 64 8.21 -17.40 -20.05
C ASP A 64 7.07 -17.65 -19.05
N ILE A 65 6.42 -16.57 -18.62
CA ILE A 65 5.25 -16.60 -17.75
C ILE A 65 3.97 -16.20 -18.48
N SER A 66 3.99 -15.94 -19.79
CA SER A 66 2.84 -15.44 -20.55
C SER A 66 1.61 -16.38 -20.49
N ALA A 67 1.85 -17.68 -20.32
CA ALA A 67 0.81 -18.70 -20.23
C ALA A 67 0.33 -19.01 -18.80
N ILE A 68 1.08 -18.62 -17.76
CA ILE A 68 0.82 -18.99 -16.36
C ILE A 68 0.66 -17.79 -15.42
N GLY A 69 1.17 -16.63 -15.82
CA GLY A 69 1.14 -15.40 -15.06
C GLY A 69 -0.19 -14.68 -15.18
N THR A 70 -0.45 -13.83 -14.20
CA THR A 70 -1.56 -12.90 -14.20
C THR A 70 -1.18 -11.66 -15.01
N VAL A 71 -2.06 -11.25 -15.93
CA VAL A 71 -1.92 -9.98 -16.64
C VAL A 71 -2.12 -8.82 -15.66
N VAL A 72 -1.17 -7.89 -15.65
CA VAL A 72 -1.31 -6.61 -14.96
C VAL A 72 -2.23 -5.71 -15.78
N THR A 73 -3.38 -5.36 -15.22
CA THR A 73 -4.38 -4.50 -15.87
C THR A 73 -4.39 -3.10 -15.26
N GLY A 74 -4.70 -2.09 -16.06
CA GLY A 74 -4.83 -0.70 -15.60
C GLY A 74 -3.57 0.14 -15.73
N LEU A 75 -2.49 -0.41 -16.28
CA LEU A 75 -1.34 0.38 -16.71
C LEU A 75 -1.74 1.30 -17.86
N GLY A 76 -1.33 2.55 -17.73
CA GLY A 76 -1.48 3.62 -18.70
C GLY A 76 -0.13 4.26 -19.00
N ASP A 77 -0.15 5.47 -19.53
CA ASP A 77 1.01 6.37 -19.50
C ASP A 77 1.18 6.93 -18.08
N ASP A 78 2.43 7.06 -17.61
CA ASP A 78 2.79 7.63 -16.32
C ASP A 78 1.86 7.26 -15.16
N ASN A 79 1.83 5.97 -14.81
CA ASN A 79 1.06 5.50 -13.67
C ASN A 79 1.67 4.29 -12.96
N ILE A 80 0.99 3.86 -11.91
CA ILE A 80 1.36 2.70 -11.10
C ILE A 80 0.10 1.90 -10.73
N VAL A 81 0.20 0.58 -10.72
CA VAL A 81 -0.90 -0.33 -10.34
C VAL A 81 -0.44 -1.35 -9.30
N GLY A 82 -1.39 -1.79 -8.47
CA GLY A 82 -1.15 -2.64 -7.32
C GLY A 82 -1.94 -2.15 -6.10
N PRO A 83 -1.60 -2.61 -4.89
CA PRO A 83 -0.56 -3.58 -4.59
C PRO A 83 -0.93 -5.00 -5.04
N TYR A 84 0.04 -5.76 -5.54
CA TYR A 84 -0.03 -7.20 -5.75
C TYR A 84 0.74 -7.93 -4.66
N ASN A 85 0.35 -9.16 -4.33
CA ASN A 85 1.06 -9.97 -3.34
C ASN A 85 2.35 -10.55 -3.95
N VAL A 86 3.47 -10.38 -3.24
CA VAL A 86 4.73 -11.09 -3.54
C VAL A 86 4.53 -12.61 -3.33
N GLY A 87 3.71 -12.98 -2.35
CA GLY A 87 3.38 -14.36 -2.01
C GLY A 87 4.29 -14.98 -0.94
N PHE A 88 5.33 -14.26 -0.53
CA PHE A 88 6.26 -14.59 0.56
C PHE A 88 6.92 -13.30 1.06
N PRO A 89 7.48 -13.26 2.29
CA PRO A 89 8.25 -12.10 2.77
C PRO A 89 9.61 -12.08 2.06
N PHE A 90 9.74 -11.29 1.00
CA PHE A 90 11.02 -11.10 0.32
C PHE A 90 11.90 -10.13 1.12
N ARG A 91 13.12 -10.54 1.44
CA ARG A 91 14.08 -9.69 2.16
C ARG A 91 14.72 -8.69 1.20
N PHE A 92 14.35 -7.41 1.34
CA PHE A 92 14.89 -6.30 0.56
C PHE A 92 15.53 -5.29 1.51
N TYR A 93 16.84 -5.06 1.36
CA TYR A 93 17.61 -4.33 2.37
C TYR A 93 17.37 -4.93 3.78
N TRP A 94 17.14 -4.12 4.82
CA TRP A 94 16.92 -4.63 6.18
C TRP A 94 15.48 -5.02 6.50
N TYR A 95 14.56 -4.85 5.57
CA TYR A 95 13.12 -5.08 5.78
C TYR A 95 12.58 -6.18 4.86
N ASP A 96 11.40 -6.68 5.19
CA ASP A 96 10.67 -7.64 4.36
C ASP A 96 9.56 -6.93 3.60
N VAL A 97 9.45 -7.23 2.30
CA VAL A 97 8.38 -6.75 1.43
C VAL A 97 7.45 -7.91 1.09
N THR A 98 6.15 -7.66 1.20
CA THR A 98 5.10 -8.68 0.99
C THR A 98 4.14 -8.32 -0.13
N THR A 99 4.16 -7.06 -0.54
CA THR A 99 3.39 -6.53 -1.67
C THR A 99 4.30 -5.70 -2.58
N PHE A 100 3.93 -5.59 -3.84
CA PHE A 100 4.62 -4.77 -4.82
C PHE A 100 3.63 -4.05 -5.73
N HIS A 101 4.05 -2.91 -6.26
CA HIS A 101 3.37 -2.16 -7.28
C HIS A 101 4.18 -2.22 -8.58
N VAL A 102 3.48 -2.10 -9.71
CA VAL A 102 4.04 -2.17 -11.07
C VAL A 102 3.85 -0.80 -11.71
N GLY A 103 4.95 -0.17 -12.13
CA GLY A 103 4.92 1.15 -12.78
C GLY A 103 4.96 1.07 -14.30
N SER A 104 4.23 1.94 -14.99
CA SER A 104 4.18 1.98 -16.46
C SER A 104 5.57 2.07 -17.12
N ASN A 105 6.46 2.83 -16.48
CA ASN A 105 7.81 3.13 -16.94
C ASN A 105 8.85 2.04 -16.64
N GLY A 106 8.43 0.81 -16.33
CA GLY A 106 9.35 -0.33 -16.22
C GLY A 106 10.10 -0.42 -14.90
N TYR A 107 9.40 -0.22 -13.78
CA TYR A 107 9.92 -0.37 -12.43
C TYR A 107 8.94 -1.12 -11.53
N LEU A 108 9.43 -1.67 -10.41
CA LEU A 108 8.60 -2.08 -9.28
C LEU A 108 8.86 -1.17 -8.09
N ARG A 109 7.87 -1.07 -7.22
CA ARG A 109 7.96 -0.34 -5.96
C ARG A 109 7.28 -1.11 -4.83
N PHE A 110 7.86 -1.13 -3.64
CA PHE A 110 7.28 -1.86 -2.51
C PHE A 110 6.47 -1.00 -1.54
N SER A 111 6.79 0.30 -1.43
CA SER A 111 5.95 1.27 -0.72
C SER A 111 4.73 1.69 -1.58
N GLY A 112 3.66 2.15 -0.91
CA GLY A 112 2.44 2.67 -1.57
C GLY A 112 2.53 4.14 -1.98
N GLY A 113 1.77 4.54 -3.00
CA GLY A 113 1.60 5.93 -3.47
C GLY A 113 2.79 6.55 -4.23
N GLY A 114 2.52 7.43 -5.19
CA GLY A 114 3.55 8.11 -6.00
C GLY A 114 4.03 7.28 -7.20
N GLN A 115 4.43 7.98 -8.27
CA GLN A 115 4.86 7.39 -9.54
C GLN A 115 6.23 7.93 -9.95
N LEU A 116 6.95 7.14 -10.75
CA LEU A 116 8.21 7.52 -11.36
C LEU A 116 8.00 7.77 -12.86
N SER A 117 8.12 9.02 -13.27
CA SER A 117 7.89 9.53 -14.63
C SER A 117 9.06 10.39 -15.10
N ASP A 118 9.09 10.70 -16.40
CA ASP A 118 10.09 11.64 -16.93
C ASP A 118 9.90 13.05 -16.32
N PRO A 119 10.99 13.77 -15.97
CA PRO A 119 12.39 13.37 -16.04
C PRO A 119 12.82 12.43 -14.91
N PHE A 120 13.39 11.28 -15.30
CA PHE A 120 14.01 10.34 -14.37
C PHE A 120 15.27 10.95 -13.74
N THR A 121 15.48 10.66 -12.45
CA THR A 121 16.68 11.05 -11.69
C THR A 121 17.54 9.82 -11.43
N SER A 122 18.79 9.97 -10.98
CA SER A 122 19.61 8.82 -10.60
C SER A 122 19.17 8.26 -9.25
N ILE A 123 19.25 6.94 -9.06
CA ILE A 123 19.21 6.29 -7.75
C ILE A 123 20.64 5.92 -7.28
N PRO A 124 20.94 5.93 -5.97
CA PRO A 124 20.07 6.34 -4.88
C PRO A 124 19.80 7.86 -4.84
N ASN A 125 18.61 8.26 -4.42
CA ASN A 125 18.12 9.61 -4.24
C ASN A 125 16.99 9.64 -3.18
N SER A 126 17.16 10.37 -2.08
CA SER A 126 16.14 10.47 -1.03
C SER A 126 14.90 11.30 -1.39
N ALA A 127 14.82 11.85 -2.59
CA ALA A 127 13.58 12.38 -3.13
C ALA A 127 12.66 11.22 -3.59
N ALA A 128 11.43 11.20 -3.06
CA ALA A 128 10.41 10.24 -3.47
C ALA A 128 10.11 10.32 -5.00
N PRO A 129 9.71 9.20 -5.63
CA PRO A 129 9.45 7.89 -5.02
C PRO A 129 10.72 7.09 -4.73
N ASN A 130 10.75 6.39 -3.58
CA ASN A 130 11.82 5.46 -3.18
C ASN A 130 11.34 4.00 -3.15
N ASP A 131 12.18 3.07 -2.67
CA ASP A 131 11.85 1.64 -2.54
C ASP A 131 11.68 0.93 -3.89
N LEU A 132 12.64 1.16 -4.78
CA LEU A 132 12.54 0.91 -6.22
C LEU A 132 13.37 -0.30 -6.67
N ILE A 133 12.82 -1.02 -7.64
CA ILE A 133 13.54 -1.97 -8.50
C ILE A 133 13.36 -1.54 -9.96
N CYS A 134 14.45 -1.18 -10.60
CA CYS A 134 14.48 -0.59 -11.94
C CYS A 134 15.29 -1.50 -12.88
N PRO A 135 14.70 -2.52 -13.54
CA PRO A 135 15.44 -3.37 -14.48
C PRO A 135 15.85 -2.64 -15.75
N PHE A 136 14.98 -1.76 -16.23
CA PHE A 136 15.15 -0.97 -17.42
C PHE A 136 14.07 0.12 -17.43
N THR A 137 14.30 1.19 -16.67
CA THR A 137 13.28 2.21 -16.43
C THR A 137 13.47 3.37 -17.38
N THR A 138 12.50 3.60 -18.26
CA THR A 138 12.46 4.69 -19.25
C THR A 138 11.00 5.10 -19.48
N ASP A 139 10.79 6.08 -20.35
CA ASP A 139 9.49 6.64 -20.67
C ASP A 139 8.73 5.65 -21.59
N PHE A 140 7.98 4.74 -20.97
CA PHE A 140 7.22 3.68 -21.63
C PHE A 140 5.73 3.97 -21.58
N ASP A 141 5.02 3.52 -22.62
CA ASP A 141 3.57 3.67 -22.71
C ASP A 141 2.88 2.31 -22.94
N PRO A 142 2.65 1.52 -21.87
CA PRO A 142 1.91 0.27 -21.94
C PRO A 142 0.47 0.42 -22.45
N SER A 143 -0.10 1.64 -22.48
CA SER A 143 -1.44 1.86 -23.04
C SER A 143 -1.46 1.74 -24.56
N SER A 144 -0.30 1.95 -25.21
CA SER A 144 -0.11 1.86 -26.65
C SER A 144 0.28 0.46 -27.15
N GLY A 145 0.57 -0.49 -26.26
CA GLY A 145 0.89 -1.87 -26.64
C GLY A 145 1.67 -2.64 -25.59
N GLY A 146 1.93 -3.90 -25.92
CA GLY A 146 2.64 -4.84 -25.04
C GLY A 146 1.76 -5.37 -23.90
N THR A 147 2.36 -6.18 -23.04
CA THR A 147 1.68 -6.74 -21.87
C THR A 147 2.65 -6.95 -20.73
N VAL A 148 2.20 -6.63 -19.52
CA VAL A 148 2.95 -6.90 -18.30
C VAL A 148 2.29 -8.08 -17.58
N TYR A 149 3.10 -9.07 -17.21
CA TYR A 149 2.66 -10.25 -16.48
C TYR A 149 3.38 -10.32 -15.14
N TYR A 150 2.73 -10.88 -14.13
CA TYR A 150 3.41 -11.35 -12.93
C TYR A 150 3.01 -12.78 -12.59
N TRP A 151 3.93 -13.52 -12.00
CA TRP A 151 3.68 -14.86 -11.48
C TRP A 151 4.47 -15.07 -10.19
N SER A 152 3.82 -15.62 -9.18
CA SER A 152 4.46 -16.04 -7.93
C SER A 152 4.10 -17.49 -7.62
N ASN A 153 5.07 -18.26 -7.13
CA ASN A 153 4.80 -19.59 -6.59
C ASN A 153 4.24 -19.54 -5.15
N ASN A 154 4.10 -18.35 -4.55
CA ASN A 154 3.70 -18.13 -3.15
C ASN A 154 4.58 -18.87 -2.13
N VAL A 155 5.85 -19.09 -2.46
CA VAL A 155 6.82 -19.78 -1.61
C VAL A 155 8.14 -19.01 -1.57
N ASP A 156 8.78 -18.79 -2.71
CA ASP A 156 10.12 -18.22 -2.78
C ASP A 156 10.45 -17.47 -4.09
N THR A 157 9.58 -17.50 -5.10
CA THR A 157 9.88 -16.94 -6.43
C THR A 157 8.75 -16.04 -6.90
N LEU A 158 9.08 -14.80 -7.23
CA LEU A 158 8.22 -13.85 -7.95
C LEU A 158 8.91 -13.46 -9.26
N ILE A 159 8.15 -13.47 -10.35
CA ILE A 159 8.60 -13.04 -11.68
C ILE A 159 7.65 -11.96 -12.19
N VAL A 160 8.18 -10.85 -12.68
CA VAL A 160 7.42 -9.80 -13.38
C VAL A 160 8.05 -9.57 -14.74
N SER A 161 7.27 -9.72 -15.82
CA SER A 161 7.76 -9.59 -17.20
C SER A 161 7.02 -8.48 -17.92
N TYR A 162 7.78 -7.54 -18.48
CA TYR A 162 7.32 -6.53 -19.41
C TYR A 162 7.66 -7.02 -20.81
N GLU A 163 6.64 -7.33 -21.61
CA GLU A 163 6.79 -7.92 -22.95
C GLU A 163 6.20 -7.00 -24.01
N HIS A 164 6.95 -6.76 -25.08
CA HIS A 164 6.57 -5.92 -26.21
C HIS A 164 6.13 -4.49 -25.84
N ILE A 165 6.73 -3.92 -24.79
CA ILE A 165 6.36 -2.59 -24.30
C ILE A 165 6.92 -1.52 -25.23
N PRO A 166 6.09 -0.61 -25.77
CA PRO A 166 6.57 0.50 -26.57
C PRO A 166 7.04 1.65 -25.67
N ALA A 167 8.07 2.36 -26.11
CA ALA A 167 8.46 3.64 -25.54
C ALA A 167 7.45 4.72 -25.95
N TRP A 168 7.11 5.61 -25.03
CA TRP A 168 6.43 6.85 -25.36
C TRP A 168 7.35 7.67 -26.27
N LEU A 169 6.80 8.41 -27.24
CA LEU A 169 7.56 9.38 -28.05
C LEU A 169 6.65 10.55 -28.42
N PRO A 170 7.19 11.77 -28.61
CA PRO A 170 6.39 12.93 -29.04
C PRO A 170 5.64 12.73 -30.37
N THR A 171 6.12 11.80 -31.21
CA THR A 171 5.54 11.46 -32.52
C THR A 171 4.60 10.25 -32.48
N GLY A 172 4.35 9.70 -31.29
CA GLY A 172 3.59 8.46 -31.09
C GLY A 172 4.49 7.30 -30.66
N SER A 173 3.98 6.51 -29.71
CA SER A 173 4.69 5.42 -29.06
C SER A 173 5.20 4.37 -30.06
N SER A 174 6.39 3.84 -29.81
CA SER A 174 7.11 2.98 -30.75
C SER A 174 8.12 2.07 -30.04
N GLY A 175 8.64 1.10 -30.77
CA GLY A 175 9.60 0.14 -30.26
C GLY A 175 8.97 -1.11 -29.66
N ASP A 176 9.85 -2.05 -29.33
CA ASP A 176 9.52 -3.35 -28.77
C ASP A 176 10.61 -3.67 -27.74
N HIS A 177 10.26 -3.47 -26.46
CA HIS A 177 11.17 -3.56 -25.34
C HIS A 177 10.71 -4.65 -24.37
N ASN A 178 11.63 -5.56 -24.06
CA ASN A 178 11.35 -6.76 -23.26
C ASN A 178 12.31 -6.85 -22.08
N PHE A 179 11.79 -6.90 -20.86
CA PHE A 179 12.61 -7.06 -19.66
C PHE A 179 11.83 -7.75 -18.54
N GLN A 180 12.55 -8.45 -17.68
CA GLN A 180 11.98 -9.29 -16.64
C GLN A 180 12.73 -9.13 -15.33
N ILE A 181 11.99 -9.12 -14.23
CA ILE A 181 12.48 -9.08 -12.86
C ILE A 181 12.17 -10.43 -12.23
N VAL A 182 13.17 -11.03 -11.56
CA VAL A 182 13.00 -12.24 -10.75
C VAL A 182 13.47 -11.96 -9.33
N LEU A 183 12.57 -12.10 -8.37
CA LEU A 183 12.90 -12.11 -6.94
C LEU A 183 12.94 -13.56 -6.47
N SER A 184 14.04 -13.95 -5.81
CA SER A 184 14.26 -15.30 -5.31
C SER A 184 14.63 -15.28 -3.83
N MET A 185 13.80 -15.88 -2.96
CA MET A 185 14.15 -16.13 -1.54
C MET A 185 15.01 -17.38 -1.35
N VAL A 186 15.28 -18.15 -2.41
CA VAL A 186 16.22 -19.28 -2.32
C VAL A 186 17.61 -18.78 -1.93
N ASP A 187 17.99 -17.61 -2.43
CA ASP A 187 19.29 -16.98 -2.22
C ASP A 187 19.20 -15.45 -1.98
N THR A 188 17.98 -14.93 -1.76
CA THR A 188 17.67 -13.51 -1.55
C THR A 188 18.16 -12.61 -2.69
N SER A 189 18.15 -13.14 -3.92
CA SER A 189 18.66 -12.40 -5.08
C SER A 189 17.55 -11.68 -5.86
N ILE A 190 17.98 -10.64 -6.56
CA ILE A 190 17.17 -9.92 -7.55
C ILE A 190 17.87 -10.12 -8.89
N THR A 191 17.17 -10.61 -9.90
CA THR A 191 17.73 -10.79 -11.25
C THR A 191 16.94 -9.97 -12.25
N PHE A 192 17.65 -9.20 -13.08
CA PHE A 192 17.12 -8.52 -14.24
C PHE A 192 17.52 -9.31 -15.48
N ASN A 193 16.55 -9.68 -16.30
CA ASN A 193 16.77 -10.30 -17.61
C ASN A 193 16.29 -9.31 -18.67
N ILE A 194 17.20 -8.82 -19.50
CA ILE A 194 16.91 -7.91 -20.60
C ILE A 194 16.79 -8.73 -21.87
N GLY A 195 15.59 -8.80 -22.42
CA GLY A 195 15.30 -9.47 -23.67
C GLY A 195 15.70 -8.63 -24.89
N PRO A 196 15.20 -8.99 -26.08
CA PRO A 196 15.39 -8.20 -27.30
C PRO A 196 14.87 -6.76 -27.13
N GLN A 197 15.65 -5.81 -27.65
CA GLN A 197 15.31 -4.39 -27.69
C GLN A 197 15.32 -3.90 -29.13
N SER A 198 14.26 -3.23 -29.57
CA SER A 198 14.21 -2.58 -30.87
C SER A 198 13.38 -1.30 -30.85
N GLY A 199 13.69 -0.36 -31.75
CA GLY A 199 13.05 0.96 -31.76
C GLY A 199 13.84 2.02 -31.00
N ALA A 200 13.23 3.18 -30.85
CA ALA A 200 13.83 4.35 -30.20
C ALA A 200 13.19 4.56 -28.82
N LEU A 201 13.99 5.06 -27.88
CA LEU A 201 13.52 5.57 -26.59
C LEU A 201 13.41 7.10 -26.66
N ASN A 202 12.47 7.69 -25.91
CA ASN A 202 12.33 9.15 -25.84
C ASN A 202 13.52 9.82 -25.14
N ASN A 203 14.04 9.16 -24.10
CA ASN A 203 14.93 9.82 -23.16
C ASN A 203 16.24 9.08 -22.92
N THR A 204 17.23 9.86 -22.49
CA THR A 204 18.57 9.41 -22.13
C THR A 204 18.83 9.69 -20.66
N ASN A 205 17.86 9.47 -19.77
CA ASN A 205 17.98 9.68 -18.32
C ASN A 205 17.41 8.51 -17.50
N GLY A 206 16.97 7.44 -18.14
CA GLY A 206 16.41 6.31 -17.40
C GLY A 206 17.43 5.52 -16.59
N MET A 207 16.92 4.56 -15.80
CA MET A 207 17.64 3.93 -14.70
C MET A 207 17.74 2.42 -14.85
N VAL A 208 18.85 1.86 -14.40
CA VAL A 208 18.98 0.44 -14.09
C VAL A 208 19.59 0.27 -12.70
N GLY A 209 18.85 -0.32 -11.76
CA GLY A 209 19.30 -0.42 -10.39
C GLY A 209 18.25 -0.82 -9.37
N ILE A 210 18.63 -0.73 -8.11
CA ILE A 210 17.78 -0.94 -6.93
C ILE A 210 18.03 0.17 -5.91
N GLU A 211 17.02 0.50 -5.12
CA GLU A 211 17.08 1.52 -4.07
C GLU A 211 16.16 1.16 -2.90
N ASN A 212 16.60 1.43 -1.68
CA ASN A 212 15.83 1.18 -0.46
C ASN A 212 14.71 2.21 -0.22
N ASN A 213 13.94 2.00 0.85
CA ASN A 213 12.80 2.81 1.26
C ASN A 213 13.12 4.26 1.68
N SER A 214 14.37 4.60 2.02
CA SER A 214 14.77 5.98 2.34
C SER A 214 15.39 6.72 1.14
N GLY A 215 15.76 5.99 0.09
CA GLY A 215 16.48 6.56 -1.06
C GLY A 215 17.95 6.86 -0.81
N GLU A 216 18.51 6.48 0.34
CA GLU A 216 19.91 6.74 0.68
C GLU A 216 20.84 5.59 0.25
N TYR A 217 20.29 4.39 0.05
CA TYR A 217 21.06 3.18 -0.29
C TYR A 217 20.54 2.56 -1.58
N GLY A 218 21.45 2.30 -2.49
CA GLY A 218 21.11 1.82 -3.82
C GLY A 218 22.34 1.50 -4.65
N ILE A 219 22.11 0.74 -5.71
CA ILE A 219 23.06 0.55 -6.80
C ILE A 219 22.37 1.02 -8.07
N GLN A 220 22.98 1.98 -8.76
CA GLN A 220 22.67 2.27 -10.16
C GLN A 220 23.90 2.01 -11.02
N ASN A 221 23.66 1.36 -12.15
CA ASN A 221 24.62 1.31 -13.24
C ASN A 221 23.86 1.50 -14.56
N TYR A 222 24.57 1.71 -15.67
CA TYR A 222 23.95 2.06 -16.95
C TYR A 222 22.92 3.22 -16.84
N PRO A 223 23.31 4.39 -16.28
CA PRO A 223 22.45 5.56 -16.38
C PRO A 223 22.12 5.81 -17.85
N ASN A 224 20.94 6.36 -18.10
CA ASN A 224 20.49 6.77 -19.43
C ASN A 224 20.12 5.62 -20.36
N ASN A 225 19.62 4.49 -19.83
CA ASN A 225 19.05 3.38 -20.61
C ASN A 225 20.03 2.67 -21.56
N LEU A 226 21.32 2.62 -21.20
CA LEU A 226 22.39 2.07 -22.04
C LEU A 226 22.63 0.57 -21.86
N ILE A 227 21.65 -0.16 -21.32
CA ILE A 227 21.79 -1.60 -21.05
C ILE A 227 21.73 -2.40 -22.36
N PRO A 228 22.64 -3.38 -22.58
CA PRO A 228 22.60 -4.23 -23.77
C PRO A 228 21.36 -5.14 -23.79
N ALA A 229 20.89 -5.49 -24.99
CA ALA A 229 19.88 -6.53 -25.18
C ALA A 229 20.47 -7.94 -24.97
N ASN A 230 19.61 -8.90 -24.59
CA ASN A 230 19.99 -10.29 -24.29
C ASN A 230 21.09 -10.35 -23.22
N TYR A 231 20.80 -9.75 -22.08
CA TYR A 231 21.76 -9.50 -21.01
C TYR A 231 21.08 -9.70 -19.66
N SER A 232 21.81 -10.17 -18.67
CA SER A 232 21.29 -10.35 -17.31
C SER A 232 22.18 -9.72 -16.26
N ILE A 233 21.56 -9.19 -15.21
CA ILE A 233 22.22 -8.66 -14.02
C ILE A 233 21.62 -9.36 -12.82
N LYS A 234 22.45 -9.83 -11.90
CA LYS A 234 22.00 -10.44 -10.65
C LYS A 234 22.59 -9.70 -9.47
N PHE A 235 21.72 -9.18 -8.61
CA PHE A 235 22.05 -8.56 -7.33
C PHE A 235 22.04 -9.62 -6.24
N TYR A 236 23.09 -9.60 -5.43
CA TYR A 236 23.32 -10.52 -4.32
C TYR A 236 23.16 -9.78 -3.01
N TYR A 237 22.31 -10.32 -2.15
CA TYR A 237 22.14 -9.84 -0.78
C TYR A 237 23.43 -10.04 0.02
N PRO A 238 23.84 -9.09 0.88
CA PRO A 238 25.04 -9.24 1.68
C PRO A 238 24.96 -10.44 2.64
N ALA A 239 26.04 -11.23 2.70
CA ALA A 239 26.16 -12.31 3.69
C ALA A 239 26.31 -11.78 5.13
N THR A 240 26.78 -10.55 5.29
CA THR A 240 26.91 -9.87 6.58
C THR A 240 26.53 -8.41 6.39
N ILE A 241 25.56 -7.95 7.18
CA ILE A 241 25.13 -6.55 7.22
C ILE A 241 26.04 -5.85 8.24
N LEU A 242 26.83 -4.88 7.77
CA LEU A 242 27.75 -4.10 8.61
C LEU A 242 27.20 -2.70 8.93
N LEU A 243 26.11 -2.31 8.28
CA LEU A 243 25.45 -1.03 8.50
C LEU A 243 24.58 -1.11 9.75
N ASP A 244 24.80 -0.20 10.69
CA ASP A 244 23.91 0.03 11.81
C ASP A 244 22.74 0.90 11.33
N ILE A 245 21.53 0.37 11.46
CA ILE A 245 20.30 0.98 11.00
C ILE A 245 19.48 1.35 12.22
N HIS A 246 19.44 2.64 12.49
CA HIS A 246 18.67 3.28 13.55
C HIS A 246 17.35 3.76 12.95
N ASP A 247 16.25 3.08 13.23
CA ASP A 247 14.95 3.35 12.59
C ASP A 247 13.80 2.91 13.51
N VAL A 248 13.11 3.87 14.13
CA VAL A 248 11.90 3.65 14.92
C VAL A 248 10.76 4.49 14.36
N GLY A 249 9.67 3.81 14.03
CA GLY A 249 8.51 4.43 13.41
C GLY A 249 7.20 4.10 14.10
N VAL A 250 6.14 4.67 13.56
CA VAL A 250 4.77 4.44 14.02
C VAL A 250 4.11 3.40 13.12
N ALA A 251 3.93 2.19 13.64
CA ALA A 251 3.30 1.10 12.89
C ALA A 251 1.77 1.23 12.86
N GLN A 252 1.16 1.58 13.99
CA GLN A 252 -0.30 1.69 14.12
C GLN A 252 -0.71 2.87 15.01
N VAL A 253 -1.87 3.45 14.70
CA VAL A 253 -2.52 4.50 15.48
C VAL A 253 -4.00 4.14 15.61
N GLN A 254 -4.46 4.03 16.86
CA GLN A 254 -5.83 3.76 17.29
C GLN A 254 -6.45 2.40 16.88
N ASN A 255 -6.23 1.93 15.65
CA ASN A 255 -6.76 0.68 15.13
C ASN A 255 -5.83 0.07 14.08
N GLU A 256 -5.99 -1.23 13.81
CA GLU A 256 -5.05 -2.00 12.98
C GLU A 256 -5.00 -1.53 11.51
N SER A 257 -6.12 -1.06 10.97
CA SER A 257 -6.18 -0.51 9.62
C SER A 257 -5.65 0.92 9.52
N ASN A 258 -5.40 1.57 10.67
CA ASN A 258 -5.17 3.01 10.75
C ASN A 258 -6.28 3.81 10.03
N GLY A 259 -7.47 3.26 10.01
CA GLY A 259 -8.62 3.85 9.36
C GLY A 259 -9.27 4.89 10.25
N GLY A 260 -9.99 5.81 9.62
CA GLY A 260 -10.77 6.83 10.28
C GLY A 260 -11.79 6.22 11.23
N PHE A 261 -12.13 6.94 12.29
CA PHE A 261 -13.08 6.47 13.30
C PHE A 261 -13.92 7.63 13.85
N PHE A 262 -14.96 7.27 14.58
CA PHE A 262 -15.86 8.23 15.22
C PHE A 262 -15.76 8.09 16.73
N VAL A 263 -15.88 9.21 17.42
CA VAL A 263 -15.98 9.30 18.87
C VAL A 263 -17.13 10.25 19.22
N LYS A 264 -17.74 10.07 20.39
CA LYS A 264 -18.92 10.84 20.76
C LYS A 264 -18.51 12.10 21.55
N THR A 265 -19.19 13.22 21.30
CA THR A 265 -19.05 14.43 22.13
C THR A 265 -19.35 14.12 23.59
N GLY A 266 -18.50 14.62 24.48
CA GLY A 266 -18.58 14.43 25.93
C GLY A 266 -17.90 13.17 26.45
N ASP A 267 -17.43 12.28 25.57
CA ASP A 267 -16.60 11.15 25.98
C ASP A 267 -15.15 11.59 26.25
N ASP A 268 -14.45 10.77 27.02
CA ASP A 268 -13.02 10.89 27.22
C ASP A 268 -12.28 10.11 26.12
N TYR A 269 -11.34 10.77 25.46
CA TYR A 269 -10.47 10.19 24.43
C TYR A 269 -9.07 9.96 24.96
N GLN A 270 -8.56 8.74 24.78
CA GLN A 270 -7.19 8.37 25.07
C GLN A 270 -6.56 7.74 23.83
N ALA A 271 -5.50 8.35 23.33
CA ALA A 271 -4.79 7.85 22.17
C ALA A 271 -4.02 6.56 22.51
N ASN A 272 -3.96 5.64 21.55
CA ASN A 272 -3.07 4.49 21.58
C ASN A 272 -2.36 4.31 20.23
N ALA A 273 -1.20 3.66 20.28
CA ALA A 273 -0.38 3.43 19.10
C ALA A 273 0.48 2.17 19.27
N VAL A 274 1.02 1.67 18.16
CA VAL A 274 2.11 0.69 18.15
C VAL A 274 3.34 1.36 17.56
N ILE A 275 4.38 1.47 18.37
CA ILE A 275 5.70 1.96 17.96
C ILE A 275 6.56 0.76 17.62
N LYS A 276 7.29 0.80 16.52
CA LYS A 276 8.10 -0.32 16.07
C LYS A 276 9.52 0.14 15.77
N ASN A 277 10.50 -0.66 16.18
CA ASN A 277 11.86 -0.55 15.70
C ASN A 277 11.95 -1.32 14.39
N PHE A 278 12.08 -0.59 13.29
CA PHE A 278 12.27 -1.13 11.94
C PHE A 278 13.74 -1.36 11.60
N GLY A 279 14.65 -0.79 12.40
CA GLY A 279 16.08 -0.92 12.27
C GLY A 279 16.66 -2.26 12.75
N ASN A 280 17.98 -2.32 12.76
CA ASN A 280 18.74 -3.50 13.20
C ASN A 280 19.52 -3.27 14.51
N GLN A 281 19.37 -2.10 15.12
CA GLN A 281 19.96 -1.75 16.41
C GLN A 281 18.90 -1.70 17.50
N ASP A 282 19.28 -2.04 18.73
CA ASP A 282 18.43 -1.80 19.90
C ASP A 282 18.39 -0.30 20.21
N GLU A 283 17.21 0.25 20.40
CA GLU A 283 17.01 1.70 20.62
C GLU A 283 16.56 2.01 22.03
N SER A 284 16.87 3.21 22.51
CA SER A 284 16.51 3.66 23.85
C SER A 284 16.48 5.19 23.98
N GLY A 285 15.69 5.70 24.92
CA GLY A 285 15.75 7.10 25.32
C GLY A 285 15.13 8.09 24.32
N PHE A 286 14.13 7.65 23.56
CA PHE A 286 13.31 8.50 22.68
C PHE A 286 11.87 8.57 23.17
N ASN A 287 11.06 9.44 22.59
CA ASN A 287 9.65 9.62 22.90
C ASN A 287 8.76 9.20 21.73
N ALA A 288 7.60 8.66 22.08
CA ALA A 288 6.43 8.69 21.22
C ALA A 288 5.54 9.86 21.63
N ILE A 289 5.04 10.61 20.65
CA ILE A 289 4.28 11.84 20.87
C ILE A 289 2.99 11.76 20.07
N ALA A 290 1.86 11.90 20.76
CA ALA A 290 0.54 12.04 20.19
C ALA A 290 0.16 13.52 20.15
N GLU A 291 -0.36 13.98 19.01
CA GLU A 291 -0.89 15.32 18.80
C GLU A 291 -2.26 15.21 18.13
N VAL A 292 -3.29 15.75 18.77
CA VAL A 292 -4.60 15.93 18.15
C VAL A 292 -4.60 17.30 17.49
N LEU A 293 -4.87 17.34 16.19
CA LEU A 293 -4.98 18.55 15.40
C LEU A 293 -6.45 18.76 15.00
N ASN A 294 -6.94 20.00 15.08
CA ASN A 294 -8.20 20.33 14.42
C ASN A 294 -8.03 20.30 12.88
N HIS A 295 -9.10 19.97 12.16
CA HIS A 295 -9.12 19.95 10.70
C HIS A 295 -10.20 20.90 10.18
N PRO A 296 -9.94 21.72 9.13
CA PRO A 296 -8.72 21.77 8.32
C PRO A 296 -7.61 22.69 8.87
N ALA A 297 -7.85 23.40 9.98
CA ALA A 297 -6.93 24.44 10.47
C ALA A 297 -5.54 23.93 10.92
N GLY A 298 -5.39 22.64 11.25
CA GLY A 298 -4.09 22.02 11.55
C GLY A 298 -3.44 22.50 12.86
N THR A 299 -4.20 23.09 13.77
CA THR A 299 -3.74 23.53 15.08
C THR A 299 -3.77 22.37 16.06
N VAL A 300 -2.66 22.13 16.77
CA VAL A 300 -2.61 21.15 17.86
C VAL A 300 -3.47 21.62 19.03
N VAL A 301 -4.49 20.85 19.37
CA VAL A 301 -5.45 21.14 20.46
C VAL A 301 -5.23 20.27 21.69
N HIS A 302 -4.56 19.12 21.53
CA HIS A 302 -4.19 18.23 22.61
C HIS A 302 -2.88 17.52 22.26
N THR A 303 -2.05 17.25 23.26
CA THR A 303 -0.82 16.48 23.08
C THR A 303 -0.57 15.60 24.30
N SER A 304 0.02 14.44 24.05
CA SER A 304 0.49 13.54 25.09
C SER A 304 1.79 12.87 24.66
N THR A 305 2.63 12.52 25.62
CA THR A 305 3.98 11.98 25.36
C THR A 305 4.24 10.76 26.22
N VAL A 306 4.82 9.72 25.62
CA VAL A 306 5.30 8.51 26.29
C VAL A 306 6.80 8.38 26.06
N PRO A 307 7.65 8.43 27.10
CA PRO A 307 9.06 8.11 26.96
C PRO A 307 9.26 6.60 26.79
N ILE A 308 10.02 6.21 25.77
CA ILE A 308 10.38 4.81 25.48
C ILE A 308 11.80 4.58 25.97
N ALA A 309 11.91 3.78 27.05
CA ALA A 309 13.18 3.50 27.69
C ALA A 309 14.04 2.52 26.90
N SER A 310 13.42 1.56 26.20
CA SER A 310 14.10 0.57 25.36
C SER A 310 13.12 -0.04 24.37
N LEU A 311 13.57 -0.32 23.15
CA LEU A 311 12.86 -1.06 22.13
C LEU A 311 13.86 -1.87 21.30
N LEU A 312 13.82 -3.20 21.37
CA LEU A 312 14.78 -4.06 20.71
C LEU A 312 14.64 -3.99 19.18
N ALA A 313 15.71 -4.30 18.44
CA ALA A 313 15.67 -4.37 16.99
C ALA A 313 14.53 -5.29 16.50
N GLY A 314 13.68 -4.77 15.60
CA GLY A 314 12.52 -5.48 15.06
C GLY A 314 11.30 -5.57 16.01
N GLU A 315 11.41 -5.13 17.26
CA GLU A 315 10.34 -5.18 18.25
C GLU A 315 9.24 -4.14 17.98
N ALA A 316 8.00 -4.51 18.28
CA ALA A 316 6.85 -3.60 18.30
C ALA A 316 6.29 -3.48 19.72
N LEU A 317 6.04 -2.25 20.15
CA LEU A 317 5.53 -1.90 21.47
C LEU A 317 4.20 -1.17 21.33
N ALA A 318 3.13 -1.80 21.82
CA ALA A 318 1.84 -1.15 22.00
C ALA A 318 1.90 -0.21 23.21
N ILE A 319 1.51 1.04 23.01
CA ILE A 319 1.49 2.08 24.03
C ILE A 319 0.11 2.74 24.11
N THR A 320 -0.22 3.19 25.32
CA THR A 320 -1.35 4.07 25.58
C THR A 320 -0.80 5.38 26.11
N PHE A 321 -1.21 6.49 25.51
CA PHE A 321 -0.78 7.81 25.93
C PHE A 321 -1.46 8.19 27.27
N PRO A 322 -0.72 8.75 28.24
CA PRO A 322 -1.24 8.94 29.59
C PRO A 322 -2.29 10.04 29.70
N ASP A 323 -2.22 11.07 28.85
CA ASP A 323 -3.14 12.20 28.93
C ASP A 323 -4.46 11.86 28.24
N VAL A 324 -5.54 12.14 28.94
CA VAL A 324 -6.92 11.94 28.49
C VAL A 324 -7.47 13.29 28.06
N TRP A 325 -8.14 13.32 26.91
CA TRP A 325 -8.77 14.51 26.35
C TRP A 325 -10.29 14.39 26.40
N THR A 326 -10.96 15.32 27.07
CA THR A 326 -12.43 15.38 27.05
C THR A 326 -12.91 16.02 25.74
N LEU A 327 -13.80 15.32 25.03
CA LEU A 327 -14.27 15.66 23.68
C LEU A 327 -15.42 16.69 23.71
N ASP A 328 -15.13 17.93 24.06
CA ASP A 328 -16.16 18.95 24.30
C ASP A 328 -16.71 19.62 23.02
N THR A 329 -16.07 19.44 21.87
CA THR A 329 -16.43 20.14 20.63
C THR A 329 -16.55 19.14 19.49
N PRO A 330 -17.73 19.02 18.84
CA PRO A 330 -17.89 18.21 17.65
C PRO A 330 -17.10 18.80 16.49
N GLY A 331 -16.64 17.94 15.58
CA GLY A 331 -15.88 18.34 14.40
C GLY A 331 -14.86 17.31 13.94
N ASN A 332 -14.10 17.70 12.92
CA ASN A 332 -13.11 16.86 12.28
C ASN A 332 -11.73 17.09 12.90
N TYR A 333 -11.05 16.00 13.22
CA TYR A 333 -9.73 16.02 13.84
C TYR A 333 -8.79 15.03 13.15
N VAL A 334 -7.50 15.22 13.37
CA VAL A 334 -6.45 14.28 12.98
C VAL A 334 -5.63 13.97 14.22
N ILE A 335 -5.49 12.69 14.55
CA ILE A 335 -4.47 12.22 15.48
C ILE A 335 -3.19 11.97 14.68
N ARG A 336 -2.13 12.70 15.02
CA ARG A 336 -0.76 12.45 14.55
C ARG A 336 0.01 11.81 15.69
N VAL A 337 0.55 10.62 15.46
CA VAL A 337 1.55 10.02 16.35
C VAL A 337 2.89 10.08 15.65
N ARG A 338 3.94 10.41 16.39
CA ARG A 338 5.32 10.44 15.89
C ARG A 338 6.34 9.95 16.90
N THR A 339 7.47 9.47 16.42
CA THR A 339 8.69 9.21 17.20
C THR A 339 9.68 10.38 17.07
N ASP A 340 10.64 10.50 17.98
CA ASP A 340 11.69 11.55 17.95
C ASP A 340 13.12 11.01 18.16
N LEU A 341 13.37 9.78 17.69
CA LEU A 341 14.71 9.17 17.77
C LEU A 341 15.74 10.05 17.05
N THR A 342 16.83 10.36 17.74
CA THR A 342 17.94 11.12 17.14
C THR A 342 18.76 10.19 16.25
N GLY A 343 18.97 10.59 15.00
CA GLY A 343 19.70 9.77 14.03
C GLY A 343 18.84 8.71 13.35
N ASP A 344 17.51 8.80 13.48
CA ASP A 344 16.59 7.98 12.70
C ASP A 344 16.85 8.13 11.19
N MET A 345 16.84 7.00 10.49
CA MET A 345 17.26 6.89 9.10
C MET A 345 16.09 6.84 8.11
N VAL A 346 14.85 6.63 8.55
CA VAL A 346 13.70 6.43 7.65
C VAL A 346 12.53 7.35 8.01
N ALA A 347 12.71 8.63 7.69
CA ALA A 347 11.74 9.70 7.99
C ALA A 347 10.29 9.47 7.51
N SER A 348 10.08 8.58 6.53
CA SER A 348 8.75 8.25 5.99
C SER A 348 7.88 7.48 6.98
N ASN A 349 8.46 6.80 7.98
CA ASN A 349 7.73 6.02 8.98
C ASN A 349 7.68 6.69 10.38
N ASP A 350 8.42 7.78 10.59
CA ASP A 350 8.50 8.52 11.87
C ASP A 350 7.16 9.03 12.37
N ASN A 351 6.18 9.20 11.48
CA ASN A 351 4.88 9.69 11.85
C ASN A 351 3.76 9.04 11.06
N LYS A 352 2.60 8.91 11.73
CA LYS A 352 1.38 8.42 11.12
C LYS A 352 0.21 9.31 11.53
N ARG A 353 -0.67 9.57 10.57
CA ARG A 353 -1.86 10.41 10.75
C ARG A 353 -3.10 9.58 10.50
N VAL A 354 -4.07 9.68 11.40
CA VAL A 354 -5.39 9.08 11.27
C VAL A 354 -6.42 10.16 11.55
N ARG A 355 -7.39 10.29 10.67
CA ARG A 355 -8.53 11.19 10.88
C ARG A 355 -9.53 10.59 11.85
N PHE A 356 -10.24 11.43 12.58
CA PHE A 356 -11.40 11.00 13.34
C PHE A 356 -12.36 12.15 13.54
N ASN A 357 -13.63 11.81 13.71
CA ASN A 357 -14.69 12.79 13.85
C ASN A 357 -15.31 12.68 15.24
N VAL A 358 -15.41 13.81 15.93
CA VAL A 358 -16.17 13.96 17.16
C VAL A 358 -17.61 14.30 16.75
N VAL A 359 -18.55 13.43 17.09
CA VAL A 359 -19.95 13.53 16.62
C VAL A 359 -20.92 13.59 17.79
N ASP A 360 -21.99 14.35 17.59
CA ASP A 360 -23.18 14.29 18.42
C ASP A 360 -24.08 13.14 17.97
N LEU A 361 -24.80 12.51 18.91
CA LEU A 361 -25.81 11.51 18.59
C LEU A 361 -27.19 11.93 19.14
N PRO A 362 -28.26 11.87 18.33
CA PRO A 362 -28.28 11.46 16.91
C PRO A 362 -27.57 12.46 15.99
N GLY A 363 -26.89 11.96 14.96
CA GLY A 363 -26.08 12.77 14.03
C GLY A 363 -25.57 11.95 12.84
N GLU A 364 -24.88 12.64 11.93
CA GLU A 364 -24.32 12.07 10.72
C GLU A 364 -22.92 11.50 10.97
N LEU A 365 -22.65 10.32 10.40
CA LEU A 365 -21.30 9.78 10.28
C LEU A 365 -20.87 9.94 8.84
N SER A 366 -19.96 10.88 8.60
CA SER A 366 -19.44 11.17 7.27
C SER A 366 -17.92 11.25 7.34
N PHE A 367 -17.29 10.91 6.23
CA PHE A 367 -15.88 11.16 6.01
C PHE A 367 -15.62 12.22 4.91
N ASP A 368 -16.64 12.87 4.41
CA ASP A 368 -16.53 13.98 3.47
C ASP A 368 -16.60 15.35 4.19
N ASP A 369 -16.16 16.41 3.52
CA ASP A 369 -16.31 17.79 4.01
C ASP A 369 -17.55 18.53 3.45
N GLY A 370 -18.46 17.80 2.82
CA GLY A 370 -19.64 18.32 2.13
C GLY A 370 -19.39 18.78 0.69
N SER A 371 -18.14 18.77 0.23
CA SER A 371 -17.74 19.05 -1.14
C SER A 371 -17.67 17.77 -1.97
N ASN A 372 -17.73 17.95 -3.30
CA ASN A 372 -17.40 16.90 -4.24
C ASN A 372 -16.27 17.37 -5.15
N GLU A 373 -15.13 16.71 -5.09
CA GLU A 373 -13.96 17.06 -5.90
C GLU A 373 -13.94 16.31 -7.23
N ASN A 374 -14.36 15.04 -7.24
CA ASN A 374 -14.32 14.20 -8.42
C ASN A 374 -15.57 13.30 -8.53
N LEU A 375 -15.75 12.65 -9.67
CA LEU A 375 -16.79 11.64 -9.89
C LEU A 375 -16.14 10.34 -10.37
N TRP A 376 -16.61 9.20 -9.85
CA TRP A 376 -16.06 7.90 -10.17
C TRP A 376 -17.11 6.93 -10.73
N SER A 377 -16.72 6.21 -11.78
CA SER A 377 -17.52 5.14 -12.39
C SER A 377 -16.62 4.14 -13.13
N TRP A 378 -17.17 2.95 -13.37
CA TRP A 378 -16.48 1.87 -14.09
C TRP A 378 -17.05 1.72 -15.51
N ASN A 379 -16.17 1.66 -16.51
CA ASN A 379 -16.52 1.44 -17.92
C ASN A 379 -17.32 0.15 -18.18
N GLY A 380 -17.26 -0.84 -17.28
CA GLY A 380 -18.02 -2.10 -17.40
C GLY A 380 -19.47 -2.01 -16.93
N GLY A 381 -19.86 -0.92 -16.25
CA GLY A 381 -21.24 -0.71 -15.79
C GLY A 381 -21.68 -1.54 -14.58
N ASN A 382 -20.79 -2.37 -14.01
CA ASN A 382 -21.07 -3.26 -12.87
C ASN A 382 -20.16 -2.99 -11.66
N GLY A 383 -19.49 -1.83 -11.65
CA GLY A 383 -18.61 -1.43 -10.55
C GLY A 383 -19.39 -0.87 -9.36
N GLY A 384 -18.72 -0.76 -8.22
CA GLY A 384 -19.29 -0.12 -7.04
C GLY A 384 -18.22 0.30 -6.05
N MET A 385 -18.63 1.06 -5.05
CA MET A 385 -17.78 1.50 -3.97
C MET A 385 -18.58 1.55 -2.68
N GLY A 386 -17.92 1.37 -1.55
CA GLY A 386 -18.56 1.48 -0.26
C GLY A 386 -17.57 1.90 0.81
N ILE A 387 -18.09 2.53 1.86
CA ILE A 387 -17.29 3.08 2.94
C ILE A 387 -17.77 2.50 4.27
N TYR A 388 -16.81 2.07 5.07
CA TYR A 388 -17.09 1.48 6.38
C TYR A 388 -17.26 2.56 7.46
N TYR A 389 -18.43 2.57 8.07
CA TYR A 389 -18.76 3.41 9.22
C TYR A 389 -18.97 2.56 10.47
N GLN A 390 -18.17 2.82 11.50
CA GLN A 390 -18.37 2.23 12.82
C GLN A 390 -18.93 3.29 13.78
N PRO A 391 -20.16 3.11 14.30
CA PRO A 391 -20.75 4.02 15.26
C PRO A 391 -19.94 4.13 16.56
N PRO A 392 -19.88 5.31 17.20
CA PRO A 392 -19.11 5.49 18.43
C PRO A 392 -19.82 4.92 19.68
N SER A 393 -21.07 4.48 19.56
CA SER A 393 -21.82 3.87 20.67
C SER A 393 -22.94 2.97 20.16
N TYR A 394 -23.36 2.02 21.00
CA TYR A 394 -24.41 1.05 20.68
C TYR A 394 -25.45 0.96 21.80
N PRO A 395 -26.70 0.56 21.47
CA PRO A 395 -27.20 0.33 20.13
C PRO A 395 -27.41 1.65 19.37
N VAL A 396 -27.29 1.62 18.04
CA VAL A 396 -27.63 2.74 17.16
C VAL A 396 -28.62 2.29 16.09
N LYS A 397 -29.55 3.17 15.73
CA LYS A 397 -30.48 2.96 14.62
C LYS A 397 -30.04 3.79 13.42
N VAL A 398 -29.93 3.15 12.27
CA VAL A 398 -29.65 3.84 11.01
C VAL A 398 -30.97 4.39 10.47
N THR A 399 -31.02 5.70 10.21
CA THR A 399 -32.24 6.38 9.76
C THR A 399 -32.10 7.01 8.38
N GLU A 400 -30.88 7.16 7.88
CA GLU A 400 -30.62 7.81 6.60
C GLU A 400 -29.38 7.22 5.95
N LEU A 401 -29.38 7.17 4.61
CA LEU A 401 -28.22 6.93 3.78
C LEU A 401 -28.16 8.02 2.70
N SER A 402 -27.02 8.68 2.59
CA SER A 402 -26.76 9.73 1.60
C SER A 402 -25.57 9.37 0.71
N ALA A 403 -25.60 9.84 -0.53
CA ALA A 403 -24.47 9.77 -1.45
C ALA A 403 -24.51 10.95 -2.42
N PHE A 404 -23.35 11.55 -2.72
CA PHE A 404 -23.27 12.54 -3.78
C PHE A 404 -23.19 11.83 -5.12
N LEU A 405 -24.13 12.11 -6.03
CA LEU A 405 -24.26 11.41 -7.29
C LEU A 405 -24.11 12.37 -8.47
N GLY A 406 -23.34 11.97 -9.48
CA GLY A 406 -23.30 12.61 -10.79
C GLY A 406 -24.62 12.47 -11.56
N ALA A 407 -24.77 13.20 -12.66
CA ALA A 407 -25.91 13.01 -13.55
C ALA A 407 -25.79 11.67 -14.30
N GLY A 408 -26.86 10.88 -14.31
CA GLY A 408 -26.96 9.61 -15.02
C GLY A 408 -28.30 9.48 -15.74
N THR A 409 -28.39 8.57 -16.71
CA THR A 409 -29.65 8.25 -17.41
C THR A 409 -30.22 6.89 -17.02
N ASP A 410 -29.51 6.14 -16.20
CA ASP A 410 -29.94 4.86 -15.62
C ASP A 410 -29.84 4.91 -14.09
N VAL A 411 -30.48 3.94 -13.44
CA VAL A 411 -30.45 3.83 -11.98
C VAL A 411 -29.05 3.47 -11.47
N THR A 412 -28.76 3.89 -10.25
CA THR A 412 -27.68 3.34 -9.41
C THR A 412 -28.29 2.74 -8.15
N HIS A 413 -27.60 1.80 -7.52
CA HIS A 413 -28.04 1.18 -6.27
C HIS A 413 -27.36 1.85 -5.08
N LEU A 414 -28.14 2.27 -4.09
CA LEU A 414 -27.63 2.66 -2.77
C LEU A 414 -27.97 1.58 -1.76
N GLU A 415 -26.98 1.14 -0.99
CA GLU A 415 -27.03 -0.11 -0.24
C GLU A 415 -26.37 0.01 1.12
N LEU A 416 -26.82 -0.83 2.05
CA LEU A 416 -26.16 -1.05 3.33
C LEU A 416 -25.81 -2.52 3.48
N PHE A 417 -24.57 -2.80 3.85
CA PHE A 417 -24.14 -4.14 4.23
C PHE A 417 -23.65 -4.13 5.68
N ASP A 418 -23.94 -5.22 6.38
CA ASP A 418 -23.34 -5.53 7.67
C ASP A 418 -21.85 -5.90 7.50
N ASP A 419 -21.08 -5.84 8.58
CA ASP A 419 -19.66 -6.20 8.59
C ASP A 419 -19.39 -7.66 8.96
N ASP A 420 -20.42 -8.51 8.90
CA ASP A 420 -20.39 -9.95 9.20
C ASP A 420 -19.74 -10.81 8.08
N GLY A 421 -19.15 -10.18 7.07
CA GLY A 421 -18.38 -10.85 6.03
C GLY A 421 -17.02 -11.35 6.53
N PRO A 422 -16.33 -12.21 5.75
CA PRO A 422 -15.01 -12.73 6.12
C PRO A 422 -14.02 -11.61 6.43
N ASN A 423 -13.38 -11.65 7.62
CA ASN A 423 -12.43 -10.64 8.09
C ASN A 423 -13.03 -9.22 8.20
N GLY A 424 -14.32 -9.09 8.50
CA GLY A 424 -14.98 -7.79 8.66
C GLY A 424 -15.38 -7.13 7.35
N GLN A 425 -15.34 -7.86 6.23
CA GLN A 425 -15.76 -7.38 4.91
C GLN A 425 -17.28 -7.16 4.82
N PRO A 426 -17.78 -6.45 3.78
CA PRO A 426 -19.22 -6.40 3.53
C PRO A 426 -19.82 -7.80 3.42
N GLY A 427 -20.81 -8.09 4.26
CA GLY A 427 -21.47 -9.39 4.34
C GLY A 427 -22.96 -9.30 4.01
N THR A 428 -23.82 -9.40 5.03
CA THR A 428 -25.27 -9.42 4.91
C THR A 428 -25.78 -8.08 4.40
N GLN A 429 -26.49 -8.08 3.27
CA GLN A 429 -27.12 -6.87 2.74
C GLN A 429 -28.35 -6.49 3.58
N LEU A 430 -28.24 -5.42 4.35
CA LEU A 430 -29.28 -4.90 5.23
C LEU A 430 -30.33 -4.08 4.46
N TYR A 431 -29.91 -3.37 3.41
CA TYR A 431 -30.81 -2.53 2.61
C TYR A 431 -30.30 -2.37 1.17
N THR A 432 -31.22 -2.15 0.24
CA THR A 432 -30.91 -1.70 -1.13
C THR A 432 -32.08 -0.90 -1.70
N THR A 433 -31.75 0.15 -2.43
CA THR A 433 -32.72 0.90 -3.23
C THR A 433 -32.10 1.35 -4.53
N SER A 434 -32.93 1.68 -5.52
CA SER A 434 -32.47 2.22 -6.81
C SER A 434 -32.79 3.71 -6.89
N VAL A 435 -31.77 4.52 -7.17
CA VAL A 435 -31.87 5.97 -7.32
C VAL A 435 -31.61 6.33 -8.77
N ASN A 436 -32.45 7.20 -9.34
CA ASN A 436 -32.22 7.82 -10.65
C ASN A 436 -31.85 9.29 -10.44
N GLN A 437 -30.58 9.64 -10.61
CA GLN A 437 -30.09 11.00 -10.41
C GLN A 437 -29.92 11.71 -11.77
N ALA A 438 -30.96 12.41 -12.22
CA ALA A 438 -30.94 13.13 -13.49
C ALA A 438 -30.09 14.42 -13.47
N VAL A 439 -29.84 14.99 -12.28
CA VAL A 439 -29.04 16.19 -12.08
C VAL A 439 -28.08 15.93 -10.93
N GLN A 440 -26.81 16.23 -11.10
CA GLN A 440 -25.78 16.02 -10.09
C GLN A 440 -26.16 16.65 -8.74
N GLY A 441 -25.98 15.91 -7.65
CA GLY A 441 -26.24 16.36 -6.29
C GLY A 441 -26.38 15.22 -5.30
N TRP A 442 -26.68 15.57 -4.05
CA TRP A 442 -26.94 14.61 -2.98
C TRP A 442 -28.24 13.85 -3.21
N ALA A 443 -28.13 12.52 -3.22
CA ALA A 443 -29.24 11.60 -3.08
C ALA A 443 -29.35 11.20 -1.61
N VAL A 444 -30.53 11.36 -1.01
CA VAL A 444 -30.80 11.07 0.40
C VAL A 444 -31.95 10.06 0.48
N VAL A 445 -31.73 8.98 1.22
CA VAL A 445 -32.67 7.88 1.40
C VAL A 445 -33.05 7.78 2.86
N ASP A 446 -34.34 7.95 3.17
CA ASP A 446 -34.89 7.73 4.51
C ASP A 446 -35.04 6.22 4.80
N LEU A 447 -34.39 5.78 5.87
CA LEU A 447 -34.37 4.40 6.36
C LEU A 447 -35.10 4.25 7.70
N SER A 448 -35.75 5.30 8.19
CA SER A 448 -36.38 5.32 9.52
C SER A 448 -37.40 4.19 9.72
N ALA A 449 -38.05 3.74 8.63
CA ALA A 449 -39.02 2.66 8.59
C ALA A 449 -38.41 1.24 8.52
N GLU A 450 -37.13 1.11 8.15
CA GLU A 450 -36.46 -0.19 7.93
C GLU A 450 -36.01 -0.86 9.23
N ASP A 451 -36.01 -0.12 10.35
CA ASP A 451 -35.66 -0.61 11.69
C ASP A 451 -34.29 -1.31 11.78
N ILE A 452 -33.32 -0.79 11.02
CA ILE A 452 -31.94 -1.27 11.01
C ILE A 452 -31.25 -0.81 12.29
N VAL A 453 -31.00 -1.74 13.20
CA VAL A 453 -30.36 -1.50 14.51
C VAL A 453 -29.05 -2.27 14.60
N LEU A 454 -27.96 -1.53 14.80
CA LEU A 454 -26.63 -2.07 15.03
C LEU A 454 -26.38 -2.21 16.53
N ASN A 455 -25.95 -3.38 16.97
CA ASN A 455 -25.66 -3.68 18.38
C ASN A 455 -24.15 -3.79 18.67
N ASP A 456 -23.37 -4.05 17.64
CA ASP A 456 -21.91 -4.05 17.57
C ASP A 456 -21.50 -3.76 16.12
N GLY A 457 -20.19 -3.77 15.82
CA GLY A 457 -19.68 -3.67 14.45
C GLY A 457 -20.00 -2.36 13.73
N GLY A 458 -19.77 -2.33 12.44
CA GLY A 458 -20.10 -1.20 11.58
C GLY A 458 -21.03 -1.59 10.43
N VAL A 459 -21.25 -0.63 9.54
CA VAL A 459 -21.94 -0.87 8.27
C VAL A 459 -21.12 -0.32 7.13
N TYR A 460 -21.29 -0.95 5.97
CA TYR A 460 -20.81 -0.44 4.71
C TYR A 460 -21.93 0.31 4.00
N ALA A 461 -21.79 1.62 3.88
CA ALA A 461 -22.61 2.44 3.00
C ALA A 461 -22.07 2.32 1.57
N ALA A 462 -22.86 1.77 0.67
CA ALA A 462 -22.39 1.37 -0.65
C ALA A 462 -23.23 1.98 -1.78
N TRP A 463 -22.55 2.20 -2.90
CA TRP A 463 -23.09 2.57 -4.19
C TRP A 463 -22.66 1.55 -5.24
N ARG A 464 -23.58 1.12 -6.11
CA ARG A 464 -23.27 0.21 -7.23
C ARG A 464 -23.95 0.62 -8.52
N MET A 465 -23.19 0.56 -9.60
CA MET A 465 -23.68 0.78 -10.96
C MET A 465 -24.61 -0.35 -11.40
N ASN A 466 -25.63 0.01 -12.17
CA ASN A 466 -26.48 -0.92 -12.92
C ASN A 466 -26.03 -1.04 -14.38
N SER A 467 -25.51 0.05 -14.95
CA SER A 467 -24.97 0.09 -16.30
C SER A 467 -23.92 1.19 -16.46
N THR A 468 -23.30 1.26 -17.65
CA THR A 468 -22.35 2.32 -18.01
C THR A 468 -22.95 3.72 -18.05
N THR A 469 -24.28 3.84 -17.95
CA THR A 469 -25.01 5.12 -17.91
C THR A 469 -25.61 5.44 -16.54
N SER A 470 -25.29 4.63 -15.51
CA SER A 470 -25.60 4.94 -14.11
C SER A 470 -24.89 6.20 -13.65
N SER A 471 -25.49 6.91 -12.69
CA SER A 471 -24.90 8.07 -12.03
C SER A 471 -23.61 7.70 -11.29
N ALA A 472 -22.49 8.33 -11.67
CA ALA A 472 -21.19 8.20 -10.98
C ALA A 472 -21.28 8.63 -9.51
N LEU A 473 -20.43 8.04 -8.66
CA LEU A 473 -20.32 8.40 -7.24
C LEU A 473 -19.37 9.58 -7.05
N GLY A 474 -19.67 10.46 -6.11
CA GLY A 474 -18.76 11.51 -5.67
C GLY A 474 -17.52 10.97 -4.97
N ILE A 475 -16.41 11.71 -5.06
CA ILE A 475 -15.16 11.37 -4.36
C ILE A 475 -14.63 12.63 -3.69
N ASP A 476 -14.29 12.51 -2.42
CA ASP A 476 -13.54 13.51 -1.65
C ASP A 476 -12.04 13.19 -1.74
N VAL A 477 -11.26 14.20 -2.15
CA VAL A 477 -9.79 14.18 -2.14
C VAL A 477 -9.19 15.41 -1.46
N SER A 478 -10.04 16.25 -0.86
CA SER A 478 -9.64 17.51 -0.23
C SER A 478 -9.23 17.31 1.24
N THR A 479 -9.71 16.22 1.84
CA THR A 479 -9.41 15.84 3.22
C THR A 479 -8.40 14.70 3.31
N LEU A 480 -7.87 14.44 4.51
CA LEU A 480 -7.03 13.26 4.74
C LEU A 480 -7.91 12.01 4.55
N ALA A 481 -7.54 11.09 3.67
CA ALA A 481 -8.35 9.89 3.41
C ALA A 481 -8.61 9.05 4.68
N SER A 482 -9.82 8.51 4.80
CA SER A 482 -10.26 7.69 5.92
C SER A 482 -9.63 6.32 5.89
N ARG A 483 -9.15 5.85 4.74
CA ARG A 483 -8.69 4.46 4.56
C ARG A 483 -9.80 3.45 4.90
N ARG A 484 -11.06 3.84 4.75
CA ARG A 484 -12.25 3.00 4.98
C ARG A 484 -13.00 2.67 3.69
N THR A 485 -12.48 3.11 2.53
CA THR A 485 -13.11 2.92 1.22
C THR A 485 -12.78 1.55 0.63
N TRP A 486 -13.81 0.91 0.08
CA TRP A 486 -13.79 -0.39 -0.57
C TRP A 486 -14.37 -0.28 -1.96
N GLU A 487 -13.85 -1.05 -2.90
CA GLU A 487 -14.40 -1.15 -4.25
C GLU A 487 -15.02 -2.52 -4.51
N TYR A 488 -16.02 -2.52 -5.39
CA TYR A 488 -16.68 -3.71 -5.89
C TYR A 488 -16.41 -3.87 -7.39
N THR A 489 -15.77 -4.98 -7.76
CA THR A 489 -15.52 -5.36 -9.17
C THR A 489 -15.99 -6.79 -9.45
N GLY A 490 -17.07 -7.21 -8.78
CA GLY A 490 -17.56 -8.59 -8.72
C GLY A 490 -17.31 -9.26 -7.36
N VAL A 491 -16.31 -8.75 -6.63
CA VAL A 491 -16.04 -9.02 -5.22
C VAL A 491 -15.65 -7.70 -4.54
N TRP A 492 -15.87 -7.62 -3.23
CA TRP A 492 -15.42 -6.48 -2.42
C TRP A 492 -13.92 -6.60 -2.11
N ALA A 493 -13.20 -5.49 -2.28
CA ALA A 493 -11.80 -5.35 -1.91
C ALA A 493 -11.53 -3.93 -1.42
N VAL A 494 -10.41 -3.73 -0.71
CA VAL A 494 -9.96 -2.37 -0.34
C VAL A 494 -9.78 -1.56 -1.63
N PHE A 495 -10.28 -0.32 -1.63
CA PHE A 495 -10.20 0.53 -2.81
C PHE A 495 -8.74 0.87 -3.12
N ARG A 496 -8.34 0.75 -4.38
CA ARG A 496 -6.97 1.06 -4.83
C ARG A 496 -6.45 2.46 -4.43
N ASN A 497 -7.32 3.46 -4.28
CA ASN A 497 -6.95 4.81 -3.85
C ASN A 497 -7.37 5.12 -2.39
N PHE A 498 -7.64 4.12 -1.55
CA PHE A 498 -8.12 4.33 -0.17
C PHE A 498 -7.19 5.22 0.70
N GLU A 499 -5.92 5.41 0.33
CA GLU A 499 -4.99 6.28 1.04
C GLU A 499 -5.09 7.77 0.66
N THR A 500 -5.77 8.09 -0.43
CA THR A 500 -5.91 9.45 -0.96
C THR A 500 -7.35 9.90 -1.16
N ASP A 501 -8.29 8.96 -1.28
CA ASP A 501 -9.66 9.21 -1.74
C ASP A 501 -10.69 8.59 -0.77
N ASP A 502 -11.77 9.33 -0.49
CA ASP A 502 -12.97 8.87 0.20
C ASP A 502 -14.22 8.93 -0.69
N ALA A 503 -15.14 7.98 -0.45
CA ALA A 503 -16.35 7.72 -1.22
C ALA A 503 -17.60 8.47 -0.74
#